data_AF-A0A1M7G9N9-F1
#
_entry.id   AF-A0A1M7G9N9-F1
#
_cell.length_a   1.000
_cell.length_b   1.000
_cell.length_c   1.000
_cell.angle_alpha   90.00
_cell.angle_beta   90.00
_cell.angle_gamma   90.00
#
_symmetry.space_group_name_H-M   'P 1'
#
loop_
_entity.id
_entity.type
_entity.pdbx_description
1 polymer ?
#
loop_
_entity_poly.entity_id
_entity_poly.type
_entity_poly.pdbx_seq_one_letter_code
_entity_poly.pdbx_strand_id
1 'polypeptide(L)'
;MACYQNLKDYLQHEQIKLIEGAITKHQKNDVDINGNTHIESLYCTDDERSNQKMELVVSVACNDTASEKQYYRVILFGSLDLKLKDIRVIEVGECDKSDIRDDELLNHFILPDVRAEDLERIGNELFSYYSMFAGMNGYGLSLGKIISNMNAPIFFADLSDDCLGRINLVEADIKTYHYNIETQQLQEVSGHAKPGVILLNKKKYYDDQDGELLITVAHELVHWQFHQKFF
;
A
#
# COMPACT_ATOMS: atom_id res chain seq x y z
N MET A 1 10.43 5.36 1.89
CA MET A 1 9.75 5.16 0.60
C MET A 1 9.37 6.45 -0.11
N ALA A 2 9.10 7.58 0.57
CA ALA A 2 8.71 8.85 -0.07
C ALA A 2 9.73 9.49 -1.06
N CYS A 3 10.94 8.94 -1.20
CA CYS A 3 11.95 9.40 -2.18
C CYS A 3 12.03 8.51 -3.43
N TYR A 4 11.29 7.40 -3.47
CA TYR A 4 11.31 6.40 -4.54
C TYR A 4 9.91 6.32 -5.17
N GLN A 5 9.84 6.08 -6.48
CA GLN A 5 8.55 6.03 -7.19
C GLN A 5 7.74 4.78 -6.82
N ASN A 6 8.41 3.67 -6.53
CA ASN A 6 7.78 2.39 -6.18
C ASN A 6 8.71 1.50 -5.32
N LEU A 7 8.21 0.33 -4.89
CA LEU A 7 8.96 -0.64 -4.10
C LEU A 7 10.18 -1.20 -4.83
N LYS A 8 10.07 -1.49 -6.14
CA LYS A 8 11.19 -2.02 -6.94
C LYS A 8 12.35 -1.03 -6.98
N ASP A 9 12.07 0.25 -7.21
CA ASP A 9 13.06 1.33 -7.18
C ASP A 9 13.70 1.46 -5.80
N TYR A 10 12.91 1.38 -4.72
CA TYR A 10 13.44 1.37 -3.36
C TYR A 10 14.42 0.21 -3.15
N LEU A 11 14.06 -1.01 -3.55
CA LEU A 11 14.92 -2.19 -3.42
C LEU A 11 16.20 -2.05 -4.26
N GLN A 12 16.08 -1.53 -5.48
CA GLN A 12 17.21 -1.31 -6.40
C GLN A 12 18.24 -0.29 -5.86
N HIS A 13 17.81 0.69 -5.06
CA HIS A 13 18.71 1.73 -4.54
C HIS A 13 19.19 1.46 -3.12
N GLU A 14 18.30 0.99 -2.24
CA GLU A 14 18.60 0.84 -0.80
C GLU A 14 19.03 -0.58 -0.43
N GLN A 15 18.56 -1.59 -1.16
CA GLN A 15 18.76 -3.00 -0.78
C GLN A 15 19.63 -3.79 -1.77
N ILE A 16 20.12 -3.16 -2.84
CA ILE A 16 20.88 -3.86 -3.88
C ILE A 16 22.16 -4.51 -3.35
N LYS A 17 22.87 -3.85 -2.42
CA LYS A 17 24.08 -4.41 -1.80
C LYS A 17 23.81 -5.65 -0.96
N LEU A 18 22.64 -5.70 -0.30
CA LEU A 18 22.20 -6.87 0.45
C LEU A 18 21.94 -8.04 -0.50
N ILE A 19 21.29 -7.76 -1.64
CA ILE A 19 21.01 -8.74 -2.69
C ILE A 19 22.31 -9.25 -3.32
N GLU A 20 23.20 -8.36 -3.72
CA GLU A 20 24.52 -8.66 -4.27
C GLU A 20 25.32 -9.58 -3.33
N GLY A 21 25.42 -9.21 -2.06
CA GLY A 21 26.12 -10.02 -1.07
C GLY A 21 25.53 -11.43 -0.89
N ALA A 22 24.21 -11.57 -1.03
CA ALA A 22 23.56 -12.88 -0.98
C ALA A 22 23.82 -13.72 -2.24
N ILE A 23 23.82 -13.11 -3.42
CA ILE A 23 24.16 -13.79 -4.69
C ILE A 23 25.63 -14.24 -4.68
N THR A 24 26.57 -13.37 -4.29
CA THR A 24 27.99 -13.73 -4.18
C THR A 24 28.20 -14.90 -3.22
N LYS A 25 27.50 -14.90 -2.07
CA LYS A 25 27.54 -16.02 -1.12
C LYS A 25 26.97 -17.31 -1.71
N HIS A 26 25.96 -17.22 -2.56
CA HIS A 26 25.35 -18.37 -3.24
C HIS A 26 26.28 -18.98 -4.29
N GLN A 27 26.96 -18.16 -5.10
CA GLN A 27 27.83 -18.59 -6.19
C GLN A 27 29.08 -19.36 -5.72
N LYS A 28 29.44 -19.33 -4.42
CA LYS A 28 30.62 -20.00 -3.82
C LYS A 28 31.97 -19.70 -4.49
N ASN A 29 32.03 -18.73 -5.39
CA ASN A 29 33.22 -18.32 -6.16
C ASN A 29 33.48 -16.82 -5.94
N ASP A 30 34.75 -16.40 -6.06
CA ASP A 30 35.25 -15.01 -5.93
C ASP A 30 34.85 -14.11 -7.12
N VAL A 31 33.68 -14.32 -7.73
CA VAL A 31 33.18 -13.42 -8.79
C VAL A 31 32.69 -12.14 -8.11
N ASP A 32 33.40 -11.04 -8.35
CA ASP A 32 32.99 -9.72 -7.87
C ASP A 32 31.80 -9.23 -8.71
N ILE A 33 30.62 -9.22 -8.09
CA ILE A 33 29.35 -8.81 -8.70
C ILE A 33 29.16 -7.28 -8.63
N ASN A 34 30.08 -6.55 -7.97
CA ASN A 34 29.93 -5.13 -7.61
C ASN A 34 29.35 -4.25 -8.73
N GLY A 35 28.10 -3.82 -8.55
CA GLY A 35 27.49 -2.74 -9.32
C GLY A 35 26.87 -3.16 -10.67
N ASN A 36 26.86 -4.44 -10.99
CA ASN A 36 26.30 -4.96 -12.25
C ASN A 36 24.93 -5.63 -12.08
N THR A 37 24.24 -5.33 -10.98
CA THR A 37 23.02 -6.02 -10.56
C THR A 37 21.78 -5.18 -10.83
N HIS A 38 20.81 -5.76 -11.53
CA HIS A 38 19.55 -5.11 -11.85
C HIS A 38 18.34 -5.98 -11.49
N ILE A 39 17.36 -5.41 -10.81
CA ILE A 39 16.09 -6.09 -10.50
C ILE A 39 15.20 -6.02 -11.76
N GLU A 40 15.01 -7.17 -12.40
CA GLU A 40 14.24 -7.31 -13.64
C GLU A 40 12.73 -7.40 -13.34
N SER A 41 12.33 -8.08 -12.26
CA SER A 41 10.92 -8.17 -11.82
C SER A 41 10.78 -8.26 -10.30
N LEU A 42 9.62 -7.85 -9.80
CA LEU A 42 9.21 -7.92 -8.40
C LEU A 42 7.82 -8.57 -8.31
N TYR A 43 7.67 -9.55 -7.43
CA TYR A 43 6.37 -10.14 -7.12
C TYR A 43 6.17 -10.17 -5.61
N CYS A 44 5.05 -9.60 -5.15
CA CYS A 44 4.75 -9.49 -3.73
C CYS A 44 3.69 -10.54 -3.37
N THR A 45 4.03 -11.45 -2.45
CA THR A 45 3.04 -12.34 -1.85
C THR A 45 2.78 -11.89 -0.43
N ASP A 46 1.52 -11.62 -0.13
CA ASP A 46 1.08 -11.34 1.24
C ASP A 46 1.35 -12.55 2.13
N ASP A 47 2.16 -12.34 3.16
CA ASP A 47 2.18 -13.19 4.35
C ASP A 47 1.43 -12.43 5.46
N GLU A 48 0.85 -13.14 6.41
CA GLU A 48 -0.19 -12.60 7.30
C GLU A 48 0.19 -11.25 7.97
N ARG A 49 -0.83 -10.37 8.08
CA ARG A 49 -0.89 -9.09 8.83
C ARG A 49 0.00 -7.94 8.35
N SER A 50 1.31 -8.08 8.32
CA SER A 50 2.24 -6.97 8.04
C SER A 50 3.62 -7.41 7.50
N ASN A 51 3.82 -8.71 7.35
CA ASN A 51 5.05 -9.27 6.81
C ASN A 51 4.92 -9.43 5.30
N GLN A 52 5.87 -8.87 4.56
CA GLN A 52 5.90 -8.98 3.12
C GLN A 52 6.98 -9.97 2.68
N LYS A 53 6.55 -11.01 1.97
CA LYS A 53 7.45 -11.81 1.17
C LYS A 53 7.50 -11.23 -0.25
N MET A 54 8.71 -10.98 -0.73
CA MET A 54 8.97 -10.39 -2.03
C MET A 54 9.87 -11.33 -2.82
N GLU A 55 9.45 -11.71 -4.01
CA GLU A 55 10.21 -12.51 -4.94
C GLU A 55 10.75 -11.61 -6.04
N LEU A 56 12.05 -11.64 -6.25
CA LEU A 56 12.75 -10.86 -7.26
C LEU A 56 13.36 -11.78 -8.30
N VAL A 57 13.31 -11.37 -9.57
CA VAL A 57 14.26 -11.85 -10.58
C VAL A 57 15.29 -10.77 -10.80
N VAL A 58 16.55 -11.13 -10.66
CA VAL A 58 17.69 -10.21 -10.68
C VAL A 58 18.65 -10.65 -11.77
N SER A 59 19.10 -9.72 -12.61
CA SER A 59 20.17 -9.97 -13.57
C SER A 59 21.50 -9.43 -13.07
N VAL A 60 22.56 -10.17 -13.33
CA VAL A 60 23.95 -9.81 -13.04
C VAL A 60 24.72 -9.84 -14.34
N ALA A 61 25.34 -8.72 -14.73
CA ALA A 61 26.23 -8.69 -15.89
C ALA A 61 27.62 -9.25 -15.53
N CYS A 62 28.07 -10.26 -16.27
CA CYS A 62 29.43 -10.78 -16.14
C CYS A 62 30.44 -9.85 -16.84
N ASN A 63 31.51 -9.48 -16.14
CA ASN A 63 32.52 -8.55 -16.65
C ASN A 63 33.34 -9.10 -17.85
N ASP A 64 33.33 -10.42 -18.10
CA ASP A 64 34.19 -11.06 -19.10
C ASP A 64 33.60 -11.09 -20.53
N THR A 65 32.29 -10.94 -20.70
CA THR A 65 31.65 -10.84 -22.02
C THR A 65 30.44 -9.92 -21.94
N ALA A 66 30.46 -8.80 -22.66
CA ALA A 66 29.46 -7.73 -22.59
C ALA A 66 28.01 -8.10 -22.99
N SER A 67 27.66 -9.38 -23.09
CA SER A 67 26.35 -9.87 -23.54
C SER A 67 25.77 -11.00 -22.69
N GLU A 68 26.49 -11.62 -21.75
CA GLU A 68 25.92 -12.68 -20.92
C GLU A 68 25.51 -12.15 -19.55
N LYS A 69 24.19 -12.16 -19.32
CA LYS A 69 23.58 -11.92 -18.02
C LYS A 69 23.30 -13.26 -17.36
N GLN A 70 23.66 -13.38 -16.09
CA GLN A 70 23.18 -14.46 -15.23
C GLN A 70 21.93 -13.97 -14.50
N TYR A 71 20.98 -14.87 -14.29
CA TYR A 71 19.71 -14.55 -13.64
C TYR A 71 19.57 -15.32 -12.34
N TYR A 72 19.10 -14.62 -11.31
CA TYR A 72 18.90 -15.14 -9.98
C TYR A 72 17.49 -14.83 -9.50
N ARG A 73 16.83 -15.85 -8.95
CA ARG A 73 15.63 -15.69 -8.15
C ARG A 73 16.03 -15.43 -6.71
N VAL A 74 15.61 -14.30 -6.17
CA VAL A 74 15.92 -13.88 -4.80
C VAL A 74 14.63 -13.68 -4.04
N ILE A 75 14.47 -14.39 -2.93
CA ILE A 75 13.32 -14.23 -2.03
C ILE A 75 13.75 -13.37 -0.86
N LEU A 76 13.08 -12.23 -0.70
CA LEU A 76 13.22 -11.33 0.42
C LEU A 76 12.02 -11.46 1.38
N PHE A 77 12.27 -11.07 2.62
CA PHE A 77 11.26 -10.94 3.65
C PHE A 77 11.50 -9.65 4.44
N GLY A 78 10.45 -8.88 4.74
CA GLY A 78 10.53 -7.68 5.57
C GLY A 78 9.19 -7.31 6.19
N SER A 79 9.21 -6.45 7.19
CA SER A 79 8.03 -5.98 7.92
C SER A 79 7.64 -4.57 7.49
N LEU A 80 6.36 -4.38 7.16
CA LEU A 80 5.79 -3.07 6.85
C LEU A 80 5.67 -2.20 8.10
N ASP A 81 5.46 -2.79 9.28
CA ASP A 81 5.48 -2.08 10.57
C ASP A 81 6.83 -1.41 10.85
N LEU A 82 7.92 -2.03 10.37
CA LEU A 82 9.28 -1.50 10.44
C LEU A 82 9.67 -0.69 9.20
N LYS A 83 8.70 -0.37 8.33
CA LYS A 83 8.89 0.37 7.08
C LYS A 83 9.94 -0.26 6.16
N LEU A 84 9.99 -1.59 6.14
CA LEU A 84 10.94 -2.39 5.37
C LEU A 84 12.42 -2.08 5.67
N LYS A 85 12.71 -1.66 6.90
CA LYS A 85 14.09 -1.46 7.38
C LYS A 85 14.76 -2.75 7.84
N ASP A 86 13.99 -3.83 7.98
CA ASP A 86 14.39 -5.14 8.48
C ASP A 86 14.46 -6.21 7.37
N ILE A 87 14.56 -5.77 6.10
CA ILE A 87 14.64 -6.67 4.96
C ILE A 87 15.80 -7.66 5.12
N ARG A 88 15.50 -8.93 4.86
CA ARG A 88 16.48 -10.02 4.82
C ARG A 88 16.25 -10.92 3.60
N VAL A 89 17.34 -11.49 3.10
CA VAL A 89 17.30 -12.51 2.05
C VAL A 89 17.02 -13.86 2.70
N ILE A 90 15.97 -14.54 2.23
CA ILE A 90 15.57 -15.88 2.68
C ILE A 90 16.16 -16.95 1.78
N GLU A 91 16.13 -16.73 0.47
CA GLU A 91 16.52 -17.71 -0.52
C GLU A 91 17.14 -17.03 -1.74
N VAL A 92 18.14 -17.68 -2.32
CA VAL A 92 18.73 -17.33 -3.62
C VAL A 92 18.82 -18.61 -4.42
N GLY A 93 18.40 -18.58 -5.68
CA GLY A 93 18.56 -19.66 -6.64
C GLY A 93 18.85 -19.12 -8.04
N GLU A 94 19.52 -19.92 -8.85
CA GLU A 94 19.69 -19.64 -10.28
C GLU A 94 18.35 -19.82 -11.01
N CYS A 95 18.09 -18.97 -11.99
CA CYS A 95 16.91 -19.06 -12.83
C CYS A 95 17.24 -18.65 -14.27
N ASP A 96 16.28 -18.82 -15.18
CA ASP A 96 16.43 -18.42 -16.57
C ASP A 96 15.77 -17.07 -16.83
N LYS A 97 16.13 -16.45 -17.95
CA LYS A 97 15.46 -15.22 -18.42
C LYS A 97 13.94 -15.42 -18.60
N SER A 98 13.50 -16.64 -18.91
CA SER A 98 12.08 -16.98 -19.04
C SER A 98 11.28 -16.90 -17.74
N ASP A 99 11.96 -16.87 -16.59
CA ASP A 99 11.31 -16.72 -15.28
C ASP A 99 10.97 -15.26 -14.95
N ILE A 100 11.43 -14.30 -15.74
CA ILE A 100 11.03 -12.90 -15.63
C ILE A 100 9.54 -12.81 -15.96
N ARG A 101 8.74 -12.58 -14.93
CA ARG A 101 7.30 -12.30 -15.06
C ARG A 101 7.08 -10.83 -15.39
N ASP A 102 5.98 -10.56 -16.09
CA ASP A 102 5.47 -9.19 -16.21
C ASP A 102 5.18 -8.66 -14.81
N ASP A 103 5.85 -7.55 -14.50
CA ASP A 103 5.77 -6.91 -13.20
C ASP A 103 4.50 -6.07 -13.15
N GLU A 104 3.44 -6.62 -12.54
CA GLU A 104 2.18 -5.90 -12.42
C GLU A 104 2.35 -4.66 -11.54
N LEU A 105 1.78 -3.53 -11.97
CA LEU A 105 1.80 -2.25 -11.24
C LEU A 105 1.37 -2.42 -9.77
N LEU A 106 0.51 -3.39 -9.47
CA LEU A 106 0.04 -3.65 -8.11
C LEU A 106 1.16 -4.20 -7.20
N ASN A 107 2.08 -5.02 -7.72
CA ASN A 107 3.22 -5.54 -6.95
C ASN A 107 4.16 -4.43 -6.49
N HIS A 108 4.31 -3.39 -7.30
CA HIS A 108 5.10 -2.19 -7.01
C HIS A 108 4.57 -1.40 -5.82
N PHE A 109 3.28 -1.56 -5.51
CA PHE A 109 2.57 -0.89 -4.42
C PHE A 109 1.99 -1.88 -3.41
N ILE A 110 2.40 -3.15 -3.41
CA ILE A 110 1.94 -4.16 -2.44
C ILE A 110 0.40 -4.24 -2.40
N LEU A 111 -0.23 -4.01 -3.54
CA LEU A 111 -1.68 -4.07 -3.69
C LEU A 111 -2.08 -5.45 -4.19
N PRO A 112 -3.19 -6.02 -3.69
CA PRO A 112 -3.68 -7.28 -4.18
C PRO A 112 -4.25 -7.13 -5.60
N ASP A 113 -4.01 -8.13 -6.43
CA ASP A 113 -4.75 -8.28 -7.69
C ASP A 113 -6.17 -8.80 -7.39
N VAL A 114 -7.14 -7.90 -7.51
CA VAL A 114 -8.55 -8.20 -7.25
C VAL A 114 -9.23 -8.58 -8.55
N ARG A 115 -9.49 -9.88 -8.71
CA ARG A 115 -10.19 -10.42 -9.88
C ARG A 115 -11.68 -10.06 -9.84
N ALA A 116 -12.28 -9.88 -11.02
CA ALA A 116 -13.70 -9.51 -11.13
C ALA A 116 -14.65 -10.50 -10.44
N GLU A 117 -14.31 -11.79 -10.44
CA GLU A 117 -15.08 -12.85 -9.75
C GLU A 117 -15.03 -12.76 -8.22
N ASP A 118 -14.02 -12.10 -7.65
CA ASP A 118 -13.85 -11.91 -6.21
C ASP A 118 -14.55 -10.64 -5.68
N LEU A 119 -15.00 -9.75 -6.56
CA LEU A 119 -15.54 -8.43 -6.18
C LEU A 119 -16.73 -8.54 -5.22
N GLU A 120 -17.69 -9.42 -5.51
CA GLU A 120 -18.86 -9.60 -4.62
C GLU A 120 -18.46 -10.18 -3.27
N ARG A 121 -17.53 -11.13 -3.24
CA ARG A 121 -17.03 -11.74 -2.01
C ARG A 121 -16.35 -10.69 -1.13
N ILE A 122 -15.41 -9.93 -1.70
CA ILE A 122 -14.69 -8.86 -0.99
C ILE A 122 -15.66 -7.78 -0.52
N GLY A 123 -16.61 -7.38 -1.36
CA GLY A 123 -17.64 -6.40 -0.99
C GLY A 123 -18.47 -6.87 0.21
N ASN A 124 -18.88 -8.14 0.23
CA ASN A 124 -19.63 -8.73 1.34
C ASN A 124 -18.79 -8.84 2.62
N GLU A 125 -17.51 -9.17 2.52
CA GLU A 125 -16.57 -9.21 3.66
C GLU A 125 -16.41 -7.81 4.28
N LEU A 126 -16.16 -6.79 3.45
CA LEU A 126 -16.06 -5.40 3.90
C LEU A 126 -17.37 -4.91 4.52
N PHE A 127 -18.50 -5.16 3.87
CA PHE A 127 -19.81 -4.79 4.40
C PHE A 127 -20.06 -5.44 5.76
N SER A 128 -19.78 -6.74 5.87
CA SER A 128 -19.92 -7.48 7.13
C SER A 128 -19.05 -6.88 8.23
N TYR A 129 -17.78 -6.60 7.94
CA TYR A 129 -16.86 -5.95 8.88
C TYR A 129 -17.37 -4.59 9.35
N TYR A 130 -17.73 -3.69 8.43
CA TYR A 130 -18.20 -2.35 8.79
C TYR A 130 -19.57 -2.34 9.47
N SER A 131 -20.44 -3.29 9.12
CA SER A 131 -21.76 -3.42 9.74
C SER A 131 -21.68 -3.74 11.24
N MET A 132 -20.63 -4.43 11.70
CA MET A 132 -20.41 -4.69 13.12
C MET A 132 -20.28 -3.39 13.92
N PHE A 133 -19.70 -2.36 13.33
CA PHE A 133 -19.50 -1.04 13.96
C PHE A 133 -20.71 -0.12 13.81
N ALA A 134 -21.57 -0.32 12.81
CA ALA A 134 -22.79 0.48 12.64
C ALA A 134 -23.82 0.26 13.77
N GLY A 135 -23.71 -0.85 14.51
CA GLY A 135 -24.68 -1.29 15.50
C GLY A 135 -25.93 -1.86 14.82
N MET A 136 -26.34 -3.08 15.21
CA MET A 136 -27.51 -3.75 14.65
C MET A 136 -28.77 -2.91 14.83
N ASN A 137 -29.23 -2.25 13.75
CA ASN A 137 -30.60 -1.76 13.62
C ASN A 137 -31.01 -1.84 12.15
N GLY A 138 -31.21 -3.08 11.68
CA GLY A 138 -32.22 -3.52 10.70
C GLY A 138 -32.31 -2.91 9.30
N TYR A 139 -32.01 -1.63 9.07
CA TYR A 139 -32.38 -0.95 7.82
C TYR A 139 -31.46 0.22 7.40
N GLY A 140 -30.24 0.33 7.94
CA GLY A 140 -29.27 1.29 7.40
C GLY A 140 -27.91 1.25 8.09
N LEU A 141 -26.83 1.30 7.29
CA LEU A 141 -25.48 1.60 7.78
C LEU A 141 -25.47 3.06 8.27
N SER A 142 -25.54 3.25 9.59
CA SER A 142 -25.43 4.59 10.18
C SER A 142 -23.96 5.04 10.09
N LEU A 143 -23.64 5.85 9.09
CA LEU A 143 -22.27 6.33 8.88
C LEU A 143 -21.71 7.06 10.10
N GLY A 144 -22.50 7.88 10.77
CA GLY A 144 -22.09 8.55 12.01
C GLY A 144 -21.68 7.56 13.11
N LYS A 145 -22.37 6.42 13.22
CA LYS A 145 -21.98 5.35 14.15
C LYS A 145 -20.74 4.61 13.69
N ILE A 146 -20.58 4.35 12.40
CA ILE A 146 -19.36 3.73 11.86
C ILE A 146 -18.15 4.61 12.19
N ILE A 147 -18.22 5.91 11.87
CA ILE A 147 -17.17 6.88 12.17
C ILE A 147 -16.86 6.91 13.67
N SER A 148 -17.90 7.03 14.51
CA SER A 148 -17.74 7.12 15.96
C SER A 148 -17.25 5.81 16.61
N ASN A 149 -17.75 4.65 16.20
CA ASN A 149 -17.49 3.36 16.84
C ASN A 149 -16.20 2.70 16.36
N MET A 150 -15.82 2.91 15.10
CA MET A 150 -14.52 2.47 14.61
C MET A 150 -13.37 3.32 15.16
N ASN A 151 -13.69 4.49 15.74
CA ASN A 151 -12.72 5.59 15.85
C ASN A 151 -12.06 5.83 14.48
N ALA A 152 -12.87 5.73 13.41
CA ALA A 152 -12.35 5.75 12.05
C ALA A 152 -11.73 7.12 11.81
N PRO A 153 -10.56 7.20 11.17
CA PRO A 153 -9.87 8.46 10.97
C PRO A 153 -10.50 9.26 9.80
N ILE A 154 -11.82 9.39 9.78
CA ILE A 154 -12.60 10.09 8.75
C ILE A 154 -12.87 11.51 9.21
N PHE A 155 -12.41 12.48 8.42
CA PHE A 155 -12.60 13.90 8.68
C PHE A 155 -13.07 14.62 7.41
N PHE A 156 -13.79 15.72 7.60
CA PHE A 156 -14.00 16.69 6.53
C PHE A 156 -12.78 17.60 6.42
N ALA A 157 -12.46 18.04 5.21
CA ALA A 157 -11.39 18.99 4.94
C ALA A 157 -11.74 19.85 3.72
N ASP A 158 -11.06 20.99 3.61
CA ASP A 158 -11.12 21.80 2.39
C ASP A 158 -10.29 21.11 1.30
N LEU A 159 -10.99 20.46 0.38
CA LEU A 159 -10.41 19.76 -0.78
C LEU A 159 -10.76 20.54 -2.06
N SER A 160 -10.04 20.24 -3.15
CA SER A 160 -10.36 20.80 -4.47
C SER A 160 -11.74 20.34 -4.94
N ASP A 161 -12.40 21.14 -5.79
CA ASP A 161 -13.77 20.87 -6.25
C ASP A 161 -13.92 19.55 -7.03
N ASP A 162 -12.82 19.05 -7.61
CA ASP A 162 -12.73 17.78 -8.33
C ASP A 162 -12.37 16.58 -7.42
N CYS A 163 -12.08 16.81 -6.15
CA CYS A 163 -11.74 15.77 -5.18
C CYS A 163 -12.91 15.55 -4.22
N LEU A 164 -13.58 14.40 -4.36
CA LEU A 164 -14.70 14.00 -3.52
C LEU A 164 -14.23 13.53 -2.13
N GLY A 165 -13.25 12.64 -2.12
CA GLY A 165 -12.58 12.13 -0.95
C GLY A 165 -11.19 11.66 -1.32
N ARG A 166 -10.35 11.43 -0.32
CA ARG A 166 -9.05 10.79 -0.47
C ARG A 166 -8.53 10.24 0.84
N ILE A 167 -7.62 9.29 0.76
CA ILE A 167 -6.72 8.96 1.86
C ILE A 167 -5.54 9.90 1.85
N ASN A 168 -5.22 10.44 3.01
CA ASN A 168 -4.00 11.18 3.22
C ASN A 168 -2.85 10.19 3.45
N LEU A 169 -1.91 10.11 2.51
CA LEU A 169 -0.79 9.15 2.57
C LEU A 169 0.47 9.73 3.24
N VAL A 170 0.53 11.05 3.41
CA VAL A 170 1.68 11.78 3.96
C VAL A 170 1.20 12.80 4.99
N GLU A 171 2.09 13.21 5.89
CA GLU A 171 1.82 14.35 6.78
C GLU A 171 1.52 15.60 5.94
N ALA A 172 0.43 16.29 6.24
CA ALA A 172 -0.01 17.45 5.48
C ALA A 172 -0.63 18.51 6.38
N ASP A 173 -0.29 19.79 6.12
CA ASP A 173 -0.89 20.94 6.80
C ASP A 173 -2.27 21.24 6.21
N ILE A 174 -3.23 20.40 6.58
CA ILE A 174 -4.64 20.51 6.22
C ILE A 174 -5.48 20.57 7.48
N LYS A 175 -6.43 21.50 7.48
CA LYS A 175 -7.46 21.58 8.51
C LYS A 175 -8.43 20.43 8.38
N THR A 176 -8.63 19.70 9.46
CA THR A 176 -9.56 18.59 9.55
C THR A 176 -10.70 18.92 10.52
N TYR A 177 -11.89 18.48 10.15
CA TYR A 177 -13.12 18.75 10.88
C TYR A 177 -13.86 17.44 11.16
N HIS A 178 -14.35 17.28 12.38
CA HIS A 178 -15.20 16.16 12.76
C HIS A 178 -16.66 16.60 12.80
N TYR A 179 -17.56 15.74 12.33
CA TYR A 179 -19.00 15.99 12.41
C TYR A 179 -19.52 15.58 13.79
N ASN A 180 -19.91 16.57 14.59
CA ASN A 180 -20.54 16.32 15.88
C ASN A 180 -22.02 15.99 15.67
N ILE A 181 -22.41 14.76 15.99
CA ILE A 181 -23.78 14.26 15.80
C ILE A 181 -24.79 15.00 16.72
N GLU A 182 -24.38 15.39 17.92
CA GLU A 182 -25.25 16.05 18.90
C GLU A 182 -25.56 17.49 18.49
N THR A 183 -24.54 18.22 18.07
CA THR A 183 -24.68 19.63 17.66
C THR A 183 -25.00 19.81 16.19
N GLN A 184 -24.92 18.73 15.39
CA GLN A 184 -25.05 18.74 13.93
C GLN A 184 -24.12 19.74 13.23
N GLN A 185 -22.93 19.97 13.80
CA GLN A 185 -21.97 20.94 13.31
C GLN A 185 -20.58 20.34 13.16
N LEU A 186 -19.81 20.89 12.21
CA LEU A 186 -18.39 20.60 12.08
C LEU A 186 -17.58 21.32 13.17
N GLN A 187 -16.69 20.57 13.82
CA GLN A 187 -15.73 21.08 14.79
C GLN A 187 -14.32 20.86 14.25
N GLU A 188 -13.50 21.92 14.22
CA GLU A 188 -12.09 21.82 13.84
C GLU A 188 -11.35 20.95 14.86
N VAL A 189 -10.66 19.92 14.39
CA VAL A 189 -9.94 18.95 15.24
C VAL A 189 -8.44 19.21 15.20
N SER A 190 -7.90 19.46 14.02
CA SER A 190 -6.46 19.61 13.80
C SER A 190 -6.20 20.51 12.60
N GLY A 191 -5.09 21.26 12.63
CA GLY A 191 -4.53 21.92 11.45
C GLY A 191 -3.57 21.05 10.66
N HIS A 192 -3.44 19.77 11.02
CA HIS A 192 -2.49 18.82 10.47
C HIS A 192 -3.12 17.43 10.32
N ALA A 193 -3.04 16.86 9.13
CA ALA A 193 -3.56 15.55 8.78
C ALA A 193 -2.43 14.53 8.72
N LYS A 194 -2.60 13.42 9.45
CA LYS A 194 -1.63 12.31 9.49
C LYS A 194 -1.79 11.35 8.32
N PRO A 195 -0.77 10.54 7.98
CA PRO A 195 -0.96 9.38 7.12
C PRO A 195 -2.06 8.46 7.66
N GLY A 196 -2.84 7.89 6.75
CA GLY A 196 -3.90 6.92 7.09
C GLY A 196 -5.23 7.53 7.51
N VAL A 197 -5.39 8.86 7.46
CA VAL A 197 -6.70 9.50 7.64
C VAL A 197 -7.44 9.61 6.32
N ILE A 198 -8.76 9.44 6.36
CA ILE A 198 -9.67 9.68 5.23
C ILE A 198 -10.15 11.12 5.32
N LEU A 199 -10.02 11.85 4.22
CA LEU A 199 -10.47 13.23 4.08
C LEU A 199 -11.64 13.29 3.10
N LEU A 200 -12.73 13.91 3.51
CA LEU A 200 -13.94 14.12 2.72
C LEU A 200 -14.10 15.59 2.39
N ASN A 201 -14.60 15.91 1.20
CA ASN A 201 -14.77 17.28 0.77
C ASN A 201 -15.85 18.00 1.59
N LYS A 202 -15.41 18.93 2.45
CA LYS A 202 -16.28 19.74 3.31
C LYS A 202 -17.28 20.56 2.50
N LYS A 203 -16.79 21.27 1.48
CA LYS A 203 -17.61 22.15 0.65
C LYS A 203 -18.73 21.35 0.00
N LYS A 204 -18.38 20.24 -0.64
CA LYS A 204 -19.36 19.43 -1.38
C LYS A 204 -20.41 18.79 -0.49
N TYR A 205 -20.01 18.13 0.60
CA TYR A 205 -20.95 17.32 1.38
C TYR A 205 -21.60 18.04 2.56
N TYR A 206 -20.94 19.04 3.14
CA TYR A 206 -21.45 19.75 4.30
C TYR A 206 -22.02 21.13 3.93
N ASP A 207 -21.27 21.94 3.16
CA ASP A 207 -21.70 23.30 2.82
C ASP A 207 -22.79 23.28 1.72
N ASP A 208 -22.55 22.55 0.62
CA ASP A 208 -23.42 22.50 -0.55
C ASP A 208 -24.46 21.36 -0.49
N GLN A 209 -24.20 20.33 0.34
CA GLN A 209 -25.01 19.10 0.44
C GLN A 209 -25.25 18.42 -0.91
N ASP A 210 -24.24 18.45 -1.78
CA ASP A 210 -24.31 17.98 -3.17
C ASP A 210 -23.59 16.64 -3.35
N GLY A 211 -24.36 15.57 -3.51
CA GLY A 211 -23.87 14.25 -3.89
C GLY A 211 -24.01 13.16 -2.83
N GLU A 212 -23.55 11.97 -3.18
CA GLU A 212 -23.77 10.74 -2.41
C GLU A 212 -22.62 10.46 -1.44
N LEU A 213 -22.63 11.15 -0.29
CA LEU A 213 -21.61 11.01 0.78
C LEU A 213 -21.33 9.54 1.12
N LEU A 214 -22.38 8.71 1.22
CA LEU A 214 -22.24 7.29 1.55
C LEU A 214 -21.42 6.51 0.54
N ILE A 215 -21.60 6.80 -0.76
CA ILE A 215 -20.84 6.13 -1.82
C ILE A 215 -19.35 6.50 -1.71
N THR A 216 -19.07 7.78 -1.49
CA THR A 216 -17.69 8.25 -1.32
C THR A 216 -17.06 7.67 -0.07
N VAL A 217 -17.76 7.63 1.07
CA VAL A 217 -17.18 6.98 2.26
C VAL A 217 -16.95 5.49 2.04
N ALA A 218 -17.88 4.77 1.41
CA ALA A 218 -17.68 3.36 1.10
C ALA A 218 -16.44 3.14 0.21
N HIS A 219 -16.26 3.98 -0.81
CA HIS A 219 -15.10 3.97 -1.68
C HIS A 219 -13.79 4.21 -0.91
N GLU A 220 -13.74 5.26 -0.09
CA GLU A 220 -12.55 5.57 0.71
C GLU A 220 -12.26 4.51 1.77
N LEU A 221 -13.28 3.85 2.33
CA LEU A 221 -13.10 2.74 3.26
C LEU A 221 -12.48 1.50 2.59
N VAL A 222 -12.80 1.26 1.31
CA VAL A 222 -12.15 0.21 0.51
C VAL A 222 -10.69 0.56 0.31
N HIS A 223 -10.39 1.78 -0.15
CA HIS A 223 -9.01 2.25 -0.26
C HIS A 223 -8.29 2.14 1.07
N TRP A 224 -8.94 2.50 2.17
CA TRP A 224 -8.31 2.55 3.48
C TRP A 224 -7.91 1.15 3.90
N GLN A 225 -8.81 0.16 3.72
CA GLN A 225 -8.52 -1.25 3.97
C GLN A 225 -7.31 -1.76 3.18
N PHE A 226 -7.22 -1.45 1.88
CA PHE A 226 -6.13 -1.95 1.04
C PHE A 226 -4.81 -1.20 1.23
N HIS A 227 -4.86 0.06 1.66
CA HIS A 227 -3.68 0.87 1.90
C HIS A 227 -3.21 0.88 3.36
N GLN A 228 -3.89 0.17 4.29
CA GLN A 228 -3.52 0.13 5.72
C GLN A 228 -2.06 -0.16 5.97
N LYS A 229 -1.45 -0.99 5.13
CA LYS A 229 -0.05 -1.38 5.27
C LYS A 229 0.95 -0.23 5.07
N PHE A 230 0.52 0.93 4.60
CA PHE A 230 1.37 2.09 4.33
C PHE A 230 1.44 3.12 5.46
N PHE A 231 0.62 3.00 6.51
CA PHE A 231 0.51 4.00 7.58
C PHE A 231 0.44 3.36 8.97
#